data_AF-A0AAX2ZE34-F1
#
_entry.id   AF-A0AAX2ZE34-F1
#
_cell.length_a   1.000
_cell.length_b   1.000
_cell.length_c   1.000
_cell.angle_alpha   90.00
_cell.angle_beta   90.00
_cell.angle_gamma   90.00
#
_symmetry.space_group_name_H-M   'P 1'
#
loop_
_entity.id
_entity.type
_entity.pdbx_description
1 polymer ?
#
loop_
_entity_poly.entity_id
_entity_poly.type
_entity_poly.pdbx_seq_one_letter_code
_entity_poly.pdbx_strand_id
1 'polypeptide(L)'
;MKKEYYLEMGFRGLTLIFWPIIIYKWIFIPNIYVEKNSLLIFTILAIIYIINIGILQIKYKLLDNIIIYYRISTLVAFILTLASFLLYPTNITLMWLKLLSIFIYFYISFKNVYNHKIEECVVGMISSVLLLVISICY
;
A
#
# COMPACT_ATOMS: atom_id res chain seq x y z
N MET A 1 -1.40 16.14 17.90
CA MET A 1 -0.23 16.71 17.19
C MET A 1 0.99 15.78 17.06
N LYS A 2 1.92 15.65 18.03
CA LYS A 2 3.16 14.86 17.79
C LYS A 2 2.90 13.42 17.32
N LYS A 3 1.94 12.70 17.93
CA LYS A 3 1.63 11.30 17.61
C LYS A 3 0.98 11.11 16.23
N GLU A 4 0.07 11.99 15.83
CA GLU A 4 -0.55 11.96 14.48
C GLU A 4 0.50 12.19 13.41
N TYR A 5 1.40 13.15 13.63
CA TYR A 5 2.49 13.45 12.72
C TYR A 5 3.44 12.23 12.54
N TYR A 6 3.77 11.52 13.62
CA TYR A 6 4.55 10.28 13.52
C TYR A 6 3.84 9.20 12.67
N LEU A 7 2.52 9.04 12.85
CA LEU A 7 1.74 8.10 12.05
C LEU A 7 1.66 8.50 10.58
N GLU A 8 1.55 9.79 10.30
CA GLU A 8 1.54 10.31 8.93
C GLU A 8 2.90 10.12 8.25
N MET A 9 4.01 10.45 8.93
CA MET A 9 5.33 10.25 8.36
C MET A 9 5.70 8.79 8.20
N GLY A 10 5.28 7.91 9.12
CA GLY A 10 5.42 6.48 8.96
C GLY A 10 4.70 5.95 7.72
N PHE A 11 3.48 6.44 7.46
CA PHE A 11 2.72 6.09 6.26
C PHE A 11 3.41 6.57 4.98
N ARG A 12 3.77 7.86 4.92
CA ARG A 12 4.45 8.46 3.77
C ARG A 12 5.78 7.73 3.48
N GLY A 13 6.54 7.41 4.52
CA GLY A 13 7.78 6.63 4.39
C GLY A 13 7.55 5.27 3.74
N LEU A 14 6.53 4.52 4.17
CA LEU A 14 6.15 3.25 3.54
C LEU A 14 5.76 3.43 2.07
N THR A 15 4.95 4.45 1.76
CA THR A 15 4.55 4.72 0.37
C THR A 15 5.74 5.10 -0.52
N LEU A 16 6.73 5.80 0.02
CA LEU A 16 7.92 6.19 -0.71
C LEU A 16 8.85 5.00 -0.96
N ILE A 17 8.99 4.08 0.00
CA ILE A 17 9.83 2.87 -0.14
C ILE A 17 9.25 1.89 -1.16
N PHE A 18 7.93 1.86 -1.30
CA PHE A 18 7.24 0.97 -2.24
C PHE A 18 7.68 1.16 -3.71
N TRP A 19 7.79 2.42 -4.16
CA TRP A 19 8.08 2.73 -5.56
C TRP A 19 9.47 2.30 -6.03
N PRO A 20 10.58 2.57 -5.30
CA PRO A 20 11.90 2.04 -5.63
C PRO A 20 11.95 0.52 -5.77
N ILE A 21 11.14 -0.23 -5.00
CA ILE A 21 11.10 -1.70 -5.11
C ILE A 21 10.50 -2.13 -6.45
N ILE A 22 9.43 -1.47 -6.92
CA ILE A 22 8.86 -1.73 -8.25
C ILE A 22 9.87 -1.36 -9.34
N ILE A 23 10.47 -0.17 -9.25
CA ILE A 23 11.44 0.32 -10.22
C ILE A 23 12.65 -0.62 -10.31
N TYR A 24 13.10 -1.16 -9.18
CA TYR A 24 14.21 -2.11 -9.15
C TYR A 24 13.95 -3.32 -10.05
N LYS A 25 12.76 -3.92 -9.97
CA LYS A 25 12.38 -5.09 -10.76
C LYS A 25 12.27 -4.79 -12.26
N TRP A 26 11.96 -3.54 -12.64
CA TRP A 26 11.87 -3.13 -14.05
C TRP A 26 13.23 -2.80 -14.69
N ILE A 27 14.13 -2.15 -13.94
CA ILE A 27 15.38 -1.64 -14.50
C ILE A 27 16.53 -2.65 -14.37
N PHE A 28 16.57 -3.40 -13.27
CA PHE A 28 17.72 -4.24 -12.94
C PHE A 28 17.51 -5.71 -13.33
N ILE A 29 18.63 -6.44 -13.42
CA ILE A 29 18.63 -7.87 -13.68
C ILE A 29 17.94 -8.59 -12.50
N PRO A 30 16.94 -9.44 -12.76
CA PRO A 30 16.16 -10.08 -11.71
C PRO A 30 17.04 -10.96 -10.81
N ASN A 31 16.93 -10.75 -9.50
CA ASN A 31 17.66 -11.52 -8.49
C ASN A 31 16.68 -11.94 -7.38
N ILE A 32 16.39 -13.25 -7.34
CA ILE A 32 15.39 -13.84 -6.44
C ILE A 32 15.64 -13.52 -4.96
N TYR A 33 16.91 -13.42 -4.55
CA TYR A 33 17.27 -13.14 -3.15
C TYR A 33 16.96 -11.70 -2.78
N VAL A 34 17.28 -10.75 -3.66
CA VAL A 34 17.01 -9.33 -3.44
C VAL A 34 15.51 -9.06 -3.45
N GLU A 35 14.80 -9.64 -4.42
CA GLU A 35 13.34 -9.50 -4.55
C GLU A 35 12.61 -10.05 -3.33
N LYS A 36 12.96 -11.26 -2.88
CA LYS A 36 12.38 -11.87 -1.67
C LYS A 36 12.66 -11.05 -0.42
N ASN A 37 13.91 -10.59 -0.23
CA ASN A 37 14.27 -9.79 0.93
C ASN A 37 13.56 -8.43 0.93
N SER A 38 13.45 -7.78 -0.23
CA SER A 38 12.74 -6.50 -0.37
C SER A 38 11.27 -6.61 0.03
N LEU A 39 10.60 -7.68 -0.41
CA LEU A 39 9.22 -7.97 -0.03
C LEU A 39 9.09 -8.25 1.47
N LEU A 40 9.99 -9.06 2.03
CA LEU A 40 9.95 -9.39 3.46
C LEU A 40 10.14 -8.14 4.34
N ILE A 41 11.11 -7.29 4.00
CA ILE A 41 11.36 -6.04 4.72
C ILE A 41 10.14 -5.13 4.63
N PHE A 42 9.57 -4.96 3.43
CA PHE A 42 8.39 -4.12 3.24
C PHE A 42 7.18 -4.63 4.02
N THR A 43 6.90 -5.94 3.96
CA THR A 43 5.76 -6.55 4.68
C THR A 43 5.90 -6.44 6.19
N ILE A 44 7.09 -6.67 6.74
CA ILE A 44 7.36 -6.51 8.18
C ILE A 44 7.10 -5.06 8.62
N LEU A 45 7.64 -4.08 7.89
CA LEU A 45 7.44 -2.66 8.21
C LEU A 45 5.96 -2.25 8.12
N ALA A 46 5.23 -2.74 7.10
CA ALA A 46 3.81 -2.47 6.95
C ALA A 46 2.97 -3.09 8.07
N ILE A 47 3.29 -4.32 8.50
CA ILE A 47 2.60 -4.98 9.62
C ILE A 47 2.84 -4.22 10.93
N ILE A 48 4.09 -3.83 11.21
CA ILE A 48 4.43 -3.00 12.39
C ILE A 48 3.62 -1.70 12.38
N TYR A 49 3.49 -1.06 11.21
CA TYR A 49 2.70 0.16 11.08
C TYR A 49 1.20 -0.07 11.36
N ILE A 50 0.60 -1.11 10.79
CA ILE A 50 -0.82 -1.45 11.00
C ILE A 50 -1.10 -1.71 12.49
N ILE A 51 -0.23 -2.47 13.16
CA ILE A 51 -0.35 -2.75 14.61
C ILE A 51 -0.27 -1.45 15.41
N ASN A 52 0.70 -0.58 15.11
CA ASN A 52 0.85 0.71 15.79
C ASN A 52 -0.38 1.62 15.62
N ILE A 53 -0.95 1.69 14.42
CA ILE A 53 -2.18 2.43 14.16
C ILE A 53 -3.33 1.87 15.01
N GLY A 54 -3.47 0.55 15.09
CA GLY A 54 -4.54 -0.11 15.85
C GLY A 54 -4.45 0.18 17.34
N ILE A 55 -3.26 0.02 17.94
CA ILE A 55 -3.04 0.29 19.37
C ILE A 55 -3.31 1.76 19.71
N LEU A 56 -2.82 2.68 18.89
CA LEU A 56 -3.01 4.12 19.11
C LEU A 56 -4.47 4.54 18.93
N GLN A 57 -5.19 3.93 17.99
CA GLN A 57 -6.61 4.21 17.80
C GLN A 57 -7.46 3.76 19.00
N ILE A 58 -7.20 2.56 19.55
CA ILE A 58 -7.92 2.06 20.73
C ILE A 58 -7.65 2.97 21.94
N LYS A 59 -6.40 3.37 22.14
CA LYS A 59 -5.99 4.11 23.34
C LYS A 59 -6.37 5.59 23.33
N TYR A 60 -6.39 6.22 22.15
CA TYR A 60 -6.47 7.68 22.06
C TYR A 60 -7.47 8.22 21.03
N LYS A 61 -8.10 7.37 20.18
CA LYS A 61 -9.01 7.78 19.09
C LYS A 61 -8.49 8.98 18.29
N LEU A 62 -7.23 8.89 17.84
CA LEU A 62 -6.50 10.02 17.24
C LEU A 62 -6.89 10.31 15.79
N LEU A 63 -7.36 9.30 15.05
CA LEU A 63 -7.63 9.41 13.62
C LEU A 63 -9.08 9.05 13.32
N ASP A 64 -9.63 9.70 12.30
CA ASP A 64 -10.91 9.27 11.75
C ASP A 64 -10.79 7.86 11.19
N ASN A 65 -11.80 7.03 11.46
CA ASN A 65 -11.83 5.64 10.97
C ASN A 65 -11.65 5.57 9.45
N ILE A 66 -12.13 6.59 8.73
CA ILE A 66 -12.00 6.73 7.28
C ILE A 66 -10.52 6.77 6.83
N ILE A 67 -9.68 7.52 7.54
CA ILE A 67 -8.24 7.64 7.25
C ILE A 67 -7.54 6.31 7.53
N ILE A 68 -7.95 5.61 8.59
CA ILE A 68 -7.40 4.30 8.94
C ILE A 68 -7.75 3.26 7.86
N TYR A 69 -9.00 3.21 7.41
CA TYR A 69 -9.42 2.29 6.35
C TYR A 69 -8.65 2.55 5.05
N TYR A 70 -8.46 3.82 4.69
CA TYR A 70 -7.63 4.20 3.56
C TYR A 70 -6.21 3.65 3.70
N ARG A 71 -5.50 3.95 4.80
CA ARG A 71 -4.10 3.53 5.01
C ARG A 71 -3.93 2.00 5.09
N ILE A 72 -4.90 1.28 5.64
CA ILE A 72 -4.85 -0.19 5.66
C ILE A 72 -5.07 -0.72 4.23
N SER A 73 -6.05 -0.20 3.50
CA SER A 73 -6.34 -0.64 2.14
C SER A 73 -5.16 -0.39 1.19
N THR A 74 -4.45 0.73 1.34
CA THR A 74 -3.26 1.05 0.53
C THR A 74 -2.14 0.05 0.81
N LEU A 75 -1.85 -0.25 2.08
CA LEU A 75 -0.77 -1.17 2.47
C LEU A 75 -1.06 -2.60 2.04
N VAL A 76 -2.31 -3.05 2.17
CA VAL A 76 -2.73 -4.38 1.68
C VAL A 76 -2.56 -4.47 0.16
N ALA A 77 -3.01 -3.45 -0.59
CA ALA A 77 -2.83 -3.42 -2.03
C ALA A 77 -1.35 -3.44 -2.42
N PHE A 78 -0.50 -2.70 -1.71
CA PHE A 78 0.94 -2.66 -1.97
C PHE A 78 1.62 -4.01 -1.70
N ILE A 79 1.31 -4.65 -0.58
CA ILE A 79 1.85 -5.97 -0.24
C ILE A 79 1.48 -7.01 -1.30
N LEU A 80 0.20 -7.03 -1.71
CA LEU A 80 -0.29 -7.98 -2.71
C LEU A 80 0.31 -7.71 -4.09
N THR A 81 0.48 -6.44 -4.44
CA THR A 81 1.15 -6.07 -5.69
C THR A 81 2.59 -6.56 -5.68
N LEU A 82 3.37 -6.28 -4.62
CA LEU A 82 4.74 -6.77 -4.51
C LEU A 82 4.82 -8.29 -4.51
N ALA A 83 3.92 -8.98 -3.81
CA ALA A 83 3.90 -10.44 -3.74
C ALA A 83 3.62 -11.08 -5.10
N SER A 84 2.63 -10.56 -5.83
CA SER A 84 2.31 -11.02 -7.18
C SER A 84 3.44 -10.70 -8.16
N PHE A 85 3.97 -9.48 -8.09
CA PHE A 85 4.89 -8.96 -9.09
C PHE A 85 6.33 -9.49 -8.95
N LEU A 86 6.81 -9.64 -7.71
CA LEU A 86 8.17 -10.09 -7.44
C LEU A 86 8.28 -11.63 -7.40
N LEU A 87 7.38 -12.30 -6.67
CA LEU A 87 7.57 -13.71 -6.32
C LEU A 87 6.69 -14.68 -7.11
N TYR A 88 5.45 -14.31 -7.41
CA TYR A 88 4.46 -15.24 -7.97
C TYR A 88 3.71 -14.65 -9.18
N PRO A 89 4.41 -14.26 -10.26
CA PRO A 89 3.77 -13.62 -11.41
C PRO A 89 2.77 -14.54 -12.12
N THR A 90 3.00 -15.86 -12.10
CA THR A 90 2.14 -16.84 -12.77
C THR A 90 0.96 -17.33 -11.91
N ASN A 91 0.86 -16.91 -10.64
CA ASN A 91 -0.18 -17.41 -9.76
C ASN A 91 -1.49 -16.65 -9.94
N ILE A 92 -2.44 -17.29 -10.64
CA ILE A 92 -3.77 -16.75 -10.97
C ILE A 92 -4.56 -16.34 -9.71
N THR A 93 -4.49 -17.14 -8.63
CA THR A 93 -5.22 -16.83 -7.39
C THR A 93 -4.76 -15.53 -6.76
N LEU A 94 -3.43 -15.31 -6.73
CA LEU A 94 -2.84 -14.09 -6.19
C LEU A 94 -3.15 -12.88 -7.08
N MET A 95 -3.23 -13.08 -8.39
CA MET A 95 -3.57 -12.04 -9.36
C MET A 95 -4.99 -11.50 -9.12
N TRP A 96 -5.99 -12.38 -8.97
CA TRP A 96 -7.36 -11.97 -8.66
C TRP A 96 -7.45 -11.24 -7.32
N LEU A 97 -6.74 -11.73 -6.31
CA LEU A 97 -6.74 -11.13 -4.98
C LEU A 97 -6.06 -9.75 -4.98
N LYS A 98 -4.97 -9.58 -5.75
CA LYS A 98 -4.33 -8.29 -6.04
C LYS A 98 -5.33 -7.33 -6.70
N LEU A 99 -5.98 -7.74 -7.78
CA LEU A 99 -6.92 -6.87 -8.52
C LEU A 99 -8.07 -6.41 -7.63
N LEU A 100 -8.68 -7.34 -6.88
CA LEU A 100 -9.74 -7.03 -5.93
C LEU A 100 -9.26 -6.00 -4.89
N SER A 101 -8.06 -6.19 -4.34
CA SER A 101 -7.48 -5.23 -3.39
C SER A 101 -7.23 -3.85 -4.00
N ILE A 102 -6.80 -3.77 -5.27
CA ILE A 102 -6.59 -2.49 -5.96
C ILE A 102 -7.94 -1.79 -6.18
N PHE A 103 -9.00 -2.52 -6.54
CA PHE A 103 -10.33 -1.95 -6.67
C PHE A 103 -10.90 -1.44 -5.34
N ILE A 104 -10.72 -2.18 -4.24
CA ILE A 104 -11.11 -1.72 -2.90
C ILE A 104 -10.36 -0.42 -2.55
N TYR A 105 -9.05 -0.39 -2.80
CA TYR A 105 -8.21 0.78 -2.55
C TYR A 105 -8.67 1.99 -3.39
N PHE A 106 -8.94 1.79 -4.69
CA PHE A 106 -9.47 2.85 -5.56
C PHE A 106 -10.82 3.36 -5.05
N TYR A 107 -11.75 2.47 -4.69
CA TYR A 107 -13.07 2.82 -4.20
C TYR A 107 -13.02 3.64 -2.90
N ILE A 108 -12.21 3.20 -1.92
CA ILE A 108 -12.03 3.92 -0.65
C ILE A 108 -11.42 5.31 -0.92
N SER A 109 -10.41 5.38 -1.78
CA SER A 109 -9.79 6.65 -2.17
C SER A 109 -10.80 7.59 -2.84
N PHE A 110 -11.60 7.07 -3.77
CA PHE A 110 -12.66 7.83 -4.46
C PHE A 110 -13.70 8.38 -3.50
N LYS A 111 -14.24 7.53 -2.63
CA LYS A 111 -15.23 7.93 -1.62
C LYS A 111 -14.69 9.02 -0.70
N ASN A 112 -13.42 8.92 -0.30
CA ASN A 112 -12.81 9.88 0.62
C ASN A 112 -12.55 11.24 -0.01
N VAL A 113 -12.18 11.29 -1.29
CA VAL A 113 -12.06 12.58 -2.01
C VAL A 113 -13.42 13.24 -2.20
N TYR A 114 -14.43 12.47 -2.64
CA TYR A 114 -15.74 13.04 -2.95
C TYR A 114 -16.47 13.54 -1.70
N ASN A 115 -16.48 12.76 -0.62
CA ASN A 115 -17.25 13.09 0.59
C ASN A 115 -16.48 13.97 1.58
N HIS A 116 -15.16 13.78 1.70
CA HIS A 116 -14.36 14.41 2.77
C HIS A 116 -13.32 15.42 2.25
N LYS A 117 -13.20 15.60 0.92
CA LYS A 117 -12.26 16.54 0.27
C LYS A 117 -10.80 16.39 0.76
N ILE A 118 -10.38 15.16 1.07
CA ILE A 118 -9.03 14.87 1.53
C ILE A 118 -8.09 14.76 0.32
N GLU A 119 -7.17 15.71 0.17
CA GLU A 119 -6.25 15.79 -0.97
C GLU A 119 -5.30 14.58 -1.07
N GLU A 120 -4.88 14.01 0.07
CA GLU A 120 -4.02 12.81 0.11
C GLU A 120 -4.65 11.62 -0.64
N CYS A 121 -5.98 11.50 -0.64
CA CYS A 121 -6.68 10.42 -1.32
C CYS A 121 -6.69 10.57 -2.85
N VAL A 122 -6.40 11.77 -3.39
CA VAL A 122 -6.20 11.96 -4.84
C VAL A 122 -4.95 11.22 -5.30
N VAL A 123 -3.86 11.32 -4.53
CA VAL A 123 -2.64 10.53 -4.75
C VAL A 123 -2.97 9.04 -4.68
N GLY A 124 -3.86 8.65 -3.77
CA GLY A 124 -4.33 7.28 -3.65
C GLY A 124 -5.05 6.75 -4.90
N MET A 125 -5.90 7.58 -5.52
CA MET A 125 -6.54 7.24 -6.80
C MET A 125 -5.53 7.10 -7.93
N ILE A 126 -4.61 8.04 -8.06
CA ILE A 126 -3.57 7.99 -9.10
C ILE A 126 -2.70 6.73 -8.93
N SER A 127 -2.32 6.42 -7.69
CA SER A 127 -1.53 5.23 -7.34
C SER A 127 -2.28 3.94 -7.69
N SER A 128 -3.57 3.82 -7.35
CA SER A 128 -4.36 2.62 -7.68
C SER A 128 -4.54 2.42 -9.18
N VAL A 129 -4.77 3.51 -9.94
CA VAL A 129 -4.81 3.43 -11.41
C VAL A 129 -3.46 2.97 -11.96
N LEU A 130 -2.35 3.51 -11.44
CA LEU A 130 -1.01 3.09 -11.87
C LEU A 130 -0.77 1.59 -11.56
N LEU A 131 -1.21 1.10 -10.40
CA LEU A 131 -1.11 -0.31 -10.04
C LEU A 131 -1.94 -1.22 -10.95
N LEU A 132 -3.12 -0.76 -11.41
CA LEU A 132 -3.90 -1.47 -12.41
C LEU A 132 -3.15 -1.56 -13.74
N VAL A 133 -2.57 -0.44 -14.22
CA VAL A 133 -1.78 -0.43 -15.46
C VAL A 133 -0.59 -1.38 -15.37
N ILE A 134 0.18 -1.32 -14.28
CA ILE A 134 1.29 -2.24 -14.03
C ILE A 134 0.82 -3.70 -14.02
N SER A 135 -0.37 -3.97 -13.48
CA SER A 135 -0.94 -5.31 -13.41
C SER A 135 -1.47 -5.86 -14.74
N ILE A 136 -1.73 -5.01 -15.73
CA ILE A 136 -2.22 -5.40 -17.07
C ILE A 136 -1.04 -5.52 -18.04
N CYS A 137 -0.05 -4.62 -17.93
CA CYS A 137 1.10 -4.57 -18.83
C CYS A 137 2.18 -5.61 -18.51
N TYR A 138 2.04 -6.36 -17.41
CA TYR A 138 2.99 -7.37 -16.95
C TYR A 138 2.25 -8.64 -16.52
#